data_AF-Q9R4R9-F1
#
_entry.id   AF-Q9R4R9-F1
#
_cell.length_a   1.000
_cell.length_b   1.000
_cell.length_c   1.000
_cell.angle_alpha   90.00
_cell.angle_beta   90.00
_cell.angle_gamma   90.00
#
_symmetry.space_group_name_H-M   'P 1'
#
loop_
_entity.id
_entity.type
_entity.pdbx_description
1 polymer ?
#
loop_
_entity_poly.entity_id
_entity_poly.type
_entity_poly.pdbx_seq_one_letter_code
_entity_poly.pdbx_strand_id
1 'polypeptide(L)' 'ATKKATMIIEKDFKIAEIDKRIYGSFIEHLGRAVYGGIYEPGHPQADENG' A
#
# COMPACT_ATOMS: atom_id res chain seq x y z
N ALA A 1 15.64 -21.45 25.22
CA ALA A 1 14.55 -20.99 26.10
C ALA A 1 13.70 -19.96 25.36
N THR A 2 12.39 -20.16 25.28
CA THR A 2 11.46 -19.18 24.71
C THR A 2 11.19 -18.06 25.70
N LYS A 3 11.07 -16.82 25.21
CA LYS A 3 10.74 -15.64 26.01
C LYS A 3 9.24 -15.35 25.89
N LYS A 4 8.64 -14.80 26.95
CA LYS A 4 7.21 -14.47 27.01
C LYS A 4 7.01 -12.95 27.01
N ALA A 5 5.95 -12.47 26.35
CA ALA A 5 5.55 -11.06 26.30
C ALA A 5 4.03 -10.92 26.49
N THR A 6 3.58 -9.75 26.93
CA THR A 6 2.16 -9.40 27.14
C THR A 6 1.85 -8.02 26.55
N MET A 7 0.60 -7.80 26.15
CA MET A 7 0.07 -6.53 25.63
C MET A 7 -1.40 -6.38 26.06
N ILE A 8 -1.85 -5.16 26.33
CA ILE A 8 -3.24 -4.82 26.64
C ILE A 8 -3.79 -3.96 25.50
N ILE A 9 -5.00 -4.26 25.03
CA ILE A 9 -5.69 -3.52 23.96
C ILE A 9 -7.04 -3.05 24.53
N GLU A 10 -7.16 -1.75 24.79
CA GLU A 10 -8.33 -1.13 25.43
C GLU A 10 -8.87 0.00 24.53
N LYS A 11 -10.18 -0.01 24.26
CA LYS A 11 -10.84 0.92 23.32
C LYS A 11 -10.88 2.36 23.82
N ASP A 12 -10.84 2.57 25.14
CA ASP A 12 -10.93 3.91 25.73
C ASP A 12 -9.56 4.61 25.78
N PHE A 13 -8.46 3.88 25.57
CA PHE A 13 -7.07 4.37 25.56
C PHE A 13 -6.61 4.70 24.13
N LYS A 14 -7.31 5.63 23.48
CA LYS A 14 -7.03 6.04 22.09
C LYS A 14 -5.89 7.06 22.03
N ILE A 15 -5.00 6.91 21.04
CA ILE A 15 -3.95 7.89 20.74
C ILE A 15 -4.51 8.98 19.81
N ALA A 16 -4.93 8.61 18.61
CA ALA A 16 -5.50 9.49 17.60
C ALA A 16 -6.33 8.69 16.58
N GLU A 17 -7.13 9.38 15.77
CA GLU A 17 -7.68 8.80 14.54
C GLU A 17 -6.53 8.57 13.54
N ILE A 18 -6.58 7.46 12.82
CA ILE A 18 -5.57 7.17 11.79
C ILE A 18 -5.89 7.97 10.54
N ASP A 19 -4.95 8.83 10.14
CA ASP A 19 -5.04 9.51 8.86
C ASP A 19 -4.83 8.52 7.71
N LYS A 20 -5.85 8.33 6.87
CA LYS A 20 -5.78 7.38 5.74
C LYS A 20 -4.63 7.63 4.76
N ARG A 21 -4.04 8.83 4.74
CA ARG A 21 -2.92 9.19 3.86
C ARG A 21 -1.63 8.45 4.21
N ILE A 22 -1.50 7.90 5.41
CA ILE A 22 -0.33 7.07 5.76
C ILE A 22 -0.29 5.76 4.96
N TYR A 23 -1.39 5.39 4.31
CA TYR A 23 -1.50 4.24 3.40
C TYR A 23 -1.26 4.63 1.93
N GLY A 24 -0.77 5.84 1.67
CA GLY A 24 -0.43 6.29 0.31
C GLY A 24 0.73 5.50 -0.30
N SER A 25 0.80 5.52 -1.63
CA SER A 25 1.91 5.00 -2.42
C SER A 25 2.48 6.11 -3.31
N PHE A 26 3.50 5.80 -4.10
CA PHE A 26 4.12 6.74 -5.04
C PHE A 26 4.47 6.05 -6.36
N ILE A 27 4.14 6.70 -7.47
CA ILE A 27 4.49 6.28 -8.84
C ILE A 27 5.32 7.39 -9.48
N GLU A 28 6.49 7.03 -9.98
CA GLU A 28 7.38 7.91 -10.73
C GLU A 28 7.48 7.41 -12.17
N HIS A 29 7.72 8.31 -13.11
CA HIS A 29 8.04 7.96 -14.50
C HIS A 29 9.48 7.43 -14.61
N LEU A 30 9.75 6.30 -13.93
CA LEU A 30 11.08 5.71 -13.82
C LEU A 30 11.03 4.20 -14.08
N GLY A 31 11.94 3.74 -14.94
CA GLY A 31 12.03 2.33 -15.31
C GLY A 31 10.73 1.83 -15.93
N ARG A 32 10.10 0.83 -15.29
CA ARG A 32 8.86 0.19 -15.75
C ARG A 32 7.65 0.46 -14.86
N ALA A 33 7.69 1.52 -14.02
CA ALA A 33 6.55 1.84 -13.17
C ALA A 33 5.34 2.31 -14.00
N VAL A 34 5.58 3.12 -15.04
CA VAL A 34 4.55 3.56 -15.99
C VAL A 34 4.50 2.61 -17.19
N TYR A 35 5.52 2.67 -18.05
CA TYR A 35 5.56 1.90 -19.30
C TYR A 35 5.99 0.45 -19.05
N GLY A 36 5.09 -0.50 -19.33
CA GLY A 36 5.25 -1.91 -18.94
C GLY A 36 4.98 -2.17 -17.46
N GLY A 37 4.25 -1.25 -16.82
CA GLY A 37 3.77 -1.32 -15.44
C GLY A 37 2.27 -1.07 -15.42
N ILE A 38 1.86 0.11 -14.93
CA ILE A 38 0.43 0.47 -14.91
C ILE A 38 -0.15 0.80 -16.29
N TYR A 39 0.68 0.89 -17.33
CA TYR A 39 0.27 1.15 -18.70
C TYR A 39 1.06 0.24 -19.65
N GLU A 40 0.35 -0.69 -20.32
CA GLU A 40 0.89 -1.66 -21.26
C GLU A 40 -0.13 -2.05 -22.36
N PRO A 41 -0.38 -1.19 -23.37
CA PRO A 41 -1.52 -1.32 -24.30
C PRO A 41 -1.63 -2.60 -25.13
N GLY A 42 -0.53 -3.34 -25.27
CA GLY A 42 -0.52 -4.62 -25.97
C GLY A 42 -0.84 -5.82 -25.09
N HIS A 43 -0.96 -5.63 -23.77
CA HIS A 43 -1.12 -6.73 -22.83
C HIS A 43 -2.56 -7.27 -22.86
N PRO A 44 -2.79 -8.60 -22.88
CA PRO A 44 -4.14 -9.18 -22.95
C PRO A 44 -5.08 -8.80 -21.79
N GLN A 45 -4.52 -8.28 -20.68
CA GLN A 45 -5.27 -7.83 -19.51
C GLN A 45 -5.35 -6.30 -19.38
N ALA A 46 -4.76 -5.55 -20.32
CA ALA A 46 -4.90 -4.10 -20.38
C ALA A 46 -6.36 -3.72 -20.69
N ASP A 47 -6.76 -2.53 -20.21
CA ASP A 47 -8.06 -1.97 -20.58
C ASP A 47 -7.95 -1.11 -21.86
N GLU A 48 -9.03 -0.42 -22.23
CA GLU A 48 -9.08 0.41 -23.44
C GLU A 48 -8.12 1.61 -23.43
N ASN A 49 -7.67 2.02 -22.24
CA ASN A 49 -6.68 3.08 -22.04
C ASN A 49 -5.26 2.55 -21.92
N GLY A 50 -5.07 1.24 -22.07
CA GLY A 50 -3.79 0.55 -22.09
C GLY A 50 -3.39 -0.14 -20.80
#